data_AF-A0A378LPV7-F1
#
_entry.id   AF-A0A378LPV7-F1
#
_cell.length_a   1.000
_cell.length_b   1.000
_cell.length_c   1.000
_cell.angle_alpha   90.00
_cell.angle_beta   90.00
_cell.angle_gamma   90.00
#
_symmetry.space_group_name_H-M   'P 1'
#
loop_
_entity.id
_entity.type
_entity.pdbx_description
1 polymer ?
#
loop_
_entity_poly.entity_id
_entity_poly.type
_entity_poly.pdbx_seq_one_letter_code
_entity_poly.pdbx_strand_id
1 'polypeptide(L)'
;MRISKFIYLPFLLYSSISFSCSFDTDCDVGSHCLKGSGQLYGICAGGMNPGNSYDTQPVYSPMDINHSYGNTCQFDTDCGVNSHCMKSGGSIYGTCM
;
A
#
# COMPACT_ATOMS: atom_id res chain seq x y z
N MET A 1 4.12 1.71 50.63
CA MET A 1 3.83 2.01 49.21
C MET A 1 5.15 1.92 48.44
N ARG A 2 5.42 0.74 47.87
CA ARG A 2 5.50 0.46 46.42
C ARG A 2 6.53 1.34 45.68
N ILE A 3 7.79 0.89 45.73
CA ILE A 3 8.84 1.31 44.79
C ILE A 3 8.47 0.67 43.43
N SER A 4 8.19 1.53 42.47
CA SER A 4 7.70 1.20 41.14
C SER A 4 8.72 0.36 40.35
N LYS A 5 8.55 -0.96 40.35
CA LYS A 5 9.05 -1.84 39.28
C LYS A 5 8.18 -1.57 38.06
N PHE A 6 8.57 -0.72 37.10
CA PHE A 6 8.07 -0.78 35.72
C PHE A 6 8.81 0.26 34.87
N ILE A 7 10.07 0.00 34.53
CA ILE A 7 10.73 0.71 33.42
C ILE A 7 11.57 -0.32 32.65
N TYR A 8 10.89 -1.17 31.89
CA TYR A 8 11.46 -1.87 30.74
C TYR A 8 10.36 -2.05 29.71
N LEU A 9 10.01 -0.97 29.03
CA LEU A 9 9.33 -1.09 27.73
C LEU A 9 9.79 0.06 26.85
N PRO A 10 10.78 -0.18 25.98
CA PRO A 10 10.72 0.45 24.68
C PRO A 10 11.04 -0.59 23.62
N PHE A 11 10.04 -1.34 23.16
CA PHE A 11 10.19 -2.14 21.95
C PHE A 11 8.90 -2.27 21.14
N LEU A 12 8.09 -1.21 21.01
CA LEU A 12 6.85 -1.31 20.21
C LEU A 12 6.51 -0.02 19.46
N LEU A 13 7.48 0.61 18.80
CA LEU A 13 7.20 1.68 17.84
C LEU A 13 8.15 1.60 16.64
N TYR A 14 8.10 0.49 15.90
CA TYR A 14 8.43 0.54 14.48
C TYR A 14 7.13 0.75 13.74
N SER A 15 6.74 2.01 13.59
CA SER A 15 5.77 2.38 12.56
C SER A 15 6.48 2.16 11.23
N SER A 16 6.18 1.06 10.55
CA SER A 16 6.55 0.88 9.15
C SER A 16 5.82 1.96 8.36
N ILE A 17 6.54 3.04 8.08
CA ILE A 17 6.11 4.10 7.19
C ILE A 17 5.95 3.42 5.83
N SER A 18 4.71 3.21 5.38
CA SER A 18 4.45 2.58 4.09
C SER A 18 4.76 3.61 3.01
N PHE A 19 6.02 3.62 2.61
CA PHE A 19 6.52 4.33 1.44
C PHE A 19 6.20 3.47 0.21
N SER A 20 5.97 4.13 -0.94
CA SER A 20 6.07 3.49 -2.25
C SER A 20 7.16 2.42 -2.27
N CYS A 21 6.80 1.17 -2.53
CA CYS A 21 7.70 0.04 -2.35
C CYS A 21 8.83 0.04 -3.39
N SER A 22 10.00 -0.45 -3.01
CA SER A 22 11.08 -0.79 -3.95
C SER A 22 11.20 -2.31 -4.13
N PHE A 23 10.84 -3.10 -3.12
CA PHE A 23 10.87 -4.55 -3.15
C PHE A 23 9.60 -5.11 -2.49
N ASP A 24 9.27 -6.37 -2.77
CA ASP A 24 8.11 -7.04 -2.16
C ASP A 24 8.19 -7.07 -0.62
N THR A 25 9.39 -7.05 -0.06
CA THR A 25 9.62 -7.00 1.39
C THR A 25 9.25 -5.67 2.03
N ASP A 26 9.06 -4.63 1.23
CA ASP A 26 8.57 -3.33 1.71
C ASP A 26 7.04 -3.35 1.88
N CYS A 27 6.38 -4.39 1.37
CA CYS A 27 4.94 -4.57 1.46
C CYS A 27 4.54 -5.55 2.56
N ASP A 28 3.30 -5.41 3.04
CA ASP A 28 2.70 -6.37 3.97
C ASP A 28 2.62 -7.78 3.35
N VAL A 29 2.63 -8.79 4.22
CA VAL A 29 2.59 -10.20 3.82
C VAL A 29 1.43 -10.49 2.86
N GLY A 30 1.76 -11.11 1.73
CA GLY A 30 0.81 -11.47 0.67
C GLY A 30 0.60 -10.37 -0.38
N SER A 31 1.24 -9.22 -0.22
CA SER A 31 1.26 -8.15 -1.22
C SER A 31 2.57 -8.19 -2.03
N HIS A 32 2.54 -7.64 -3.23
CA HIS A 32 3.68 -7.53 -4.13
C HIS A 32 3.93 -6.09 -4.52
N CYS A 33 5.20 -5.76 -4.75
CA CYS A 33 5.61 -4.45 -5.17
C CYS A 33 5.55 -4.31 -6.69
N LEU A 34 4.56 -3.56 -7.17
CA LEU A 34 4.30 -3.38 -8.60
C LEU A 34 4.77 -2.01 -9.05
N LYS A 35 5.74 -1.98 -9.97
CA LYS A 35 6.36 -0.76 -10.49
C LYS A 35 5.90 -0.46 -11.91
N GLY A 36 5.66 0.82 -12.19
CA GLY A 36 5.51 1.29 -13.57
C GLY A 36 6.82 1.14 -14.35
N SER A 37 6.71 1.05 -15.69
CA SER A 37 7.89 0.99 -16.56
C SER A 37 8.81 2.20 -16.32
N GLY A 38 10.08 1.95 -16.02
CA GLY A 38 11.09 2.98 -15.74
C GLY A 38 10.99 3.63 -14.35
N GLN A 39 10.06 3.20 -13.49
CA GLN A 39 9.96 3.71 -12.12
C GLN A 39 10.80 2.89 -11.14
N LEU A 40 11.43 3.60 -10.18
CA LEU A 40 12.24 2.98 -9.13
C LEU A 40 11.39 2.47 -7.97
N TYR A 41 10.23 3.09 -7.77
CA TYR A 41 9.28 2.78 -6.71
C TYR A 41 7.93 2.37 -7.31
N GLY A 42 7.13 1.66 -6.52
CA GLY A 42 5.88 1.06 -6.93
C GLY A 42 4.85 1.02 -5.82
N ILE A 43 3.78 0.29 -6.10
CA ILE A 43 2.60 0.15 -5.27
C ILE A 43 2.58 -1.24 -4.63
N CYS A 44 2.23 -1.34 -3.35
CA CYS A 44 1.91 -2.62 -2.74
C CYS A 44 0.50 -3.07 -3.17
N ALA A 45 0.44 -4.12 -3.98
CA ALA A 45 -0.82 -4.65 -4.49
C ALA A 45 -1.02 -6.11 -4.06
N GLY A 46 -2.27 -6.47 -3.77
CA GLY A 46 -2.63 -7.79 -3.25
C GLY A 46 -2.72 -7.84 -1.72
N GLY A 47 -2.57 -9.04 -1.16
CA GLY A 47 -2.70 -9.26 0.28
C GLY A 47 -4.09 -9.00 0.84
N MET A 48 -4.18 -8.88 2.17
CA MET A 48 -5.44 -8.56 2.85
C MET A 48 -5.83 -7.08 2.74
N ASN A 49 -4.86 -6.19 2.46
CA ASN A 49 -5.04 -4.75 2.41
C ASN A 49 -4.41 -4.16 1.13
N PRO A 50 -5.02 -4.38 -0.05
CA PRO A 50 -4.45 -3.93 -1.32
C PRO A 50 -4.52 -2.40 -1.48
N GLY A 51 -3.44 -1.80 -2.00
CA GLY A 51 -3.38 -0.39 -2.40
C GLY A 51 -2.82 0.58 -1.33
N ASN A 52 -2.63 1.83 -1.77
CA ASN A 52 -1.99 2.95 -1.08
C ASN A 52 -2.87 3.63 -0.02
N SER A 53 -4.05 3.09 0.30
CA SER A 53 -4.96 3.70 1.28
C SER A 53 -4.33 3.86 2.67
N TYR A 54 -3.23 3.14 2.92
CA TYR A 54 -2.42 3.19 4.13
C TYR A 54 -1.00 3.75 3.91
N ASP A 55 -0.68 4.18 2.68
CA ASP A 55 0.65 4.68 2.33
C ASP A 55 0.80 6.15 2.66
N THR A 56 1.95 6.51 3.22
CA THR A 56 2.24 7.91 3.62
C THR A 56 2.69 8.76 2.42
N GLN A 57 3.15 8.10 1.35
CA GLN A 57 3.50 8.72 0.07
C GLN A 57 2.99 7.84 -1.09
N PRO A 58 1.80 8.14 -1.64
CA PRO A 58 1.26 7.37 -2.76
C PRO A 58 2.09 7.57 -4.03
N VAL A 59 2.29 6.50 -4.79
CA VAL A 59 2.86 6.57 -6.14
C VAL A 59 1.85 7.23 -7.07
N TYR A 60 2.32 8.15 -7.90
CA TYR A 60 1.50 8.86 -8.87
C TYR A 60 1.83 8.44 -10.30
N SER A 61 0.80 8.22 -11.11
CA SER A 61 0.93 8.07 -12.56
C SER A 61 0.69 9.44 -13.22
N PRO A 62 1.59 9.94 -14.08
CA PRO A 62 1.39 11.19 -14.80
C PRO A 62 0.09 11.26 -15.62
N MET A 63 -0.45 10.10 -16.01
CA MET A 63 -1.68 9.98 -16.78
C MET A 63 -2.94 9.87 -15.91
N ASP A 64 -2.77 9.73 -14.59
CA ASP A 64 -3.87 9.60 -13.64
C ASP A 64 -4.33 10.99 -13.15
N ILE A 65 -5.15 11.64 -13.96
CA ILE A 65 -5.76 12.95 -13.65
C ILE A 65 -6.50 12.94 -12.31
N ASN A 66 -7.10 11.81 -11.95
CA ASN A 66 -7.95 11.69 -10.75
C ASN A 66 -7.16 11.36 -9.48
N HIS A 67 -5.83 11.18 -9.58
CA HIS A 67 -4.97 10.81 -8.44
C HIS A 67 -5.49 9.55 -7.73
N SER A 68 -5.96 8.60 -8.54
CA SER A 68 -6.55 7.33 -8.13
C SER A 68 -5.58 6.14 -8.21
N TYR A 69 -4.44 6.31 -8.88
CA TYR A 69 -3.45 5.27 -9.10
C TYR A 69 -2.91 4.77 -7.76
N GLY A 70 -2.98 3.46 -7.60
CA GLY A 70 -2.64 2.78 -6.36
C GLY A 70 -3.72 2.81 -5.28
N ASN A 71 -4.85 3.50 -5.43
CA ASN A 71 -5.93 3.44 -4.43
C ASN A 71 -6.52 2.04 -4.31
N THR A 72 -7.05 1.71 -3.14
CA THR A 72 -7.89 0.52 -2.96
C THR A 72 -9.18 0.70 -3.78
N CYS A 73 -9.57 -0.35 -4.50
CA CYS A 73 -10.78 -0.34 -5.33
C CYS A 73 -11.57 -1.63 -5.14
N GLN A 74 -12.87 -1.57 -5.43
CA GLN A 74 -13.74 -2.74 -5.57
C GLN A 74 -14.19 -2.92 -7.03
N PHE A 75 -14.28 -1.84 -7.79
CA PHE A 75 -14.68 -1.82 -9.20
C PHE A 75 -13.79 -0.89 -10.01
N ASP A 76 -13.73 -1.09 -11.33
CA ASP A 76 -12.97 -0.22 -12.24
C ASP A 76 -13.44 1.24 -12.19
N THR A 77 -14.71 1.47 -11.83
CA THR A 77 -15.28 2.82 -11.66
C THR A 77 -14.75 3.57 -10.45
N ASP A 78 -14.11 2.87 -9.51
CA ASP A 78 -13.43 3.49 -8.37
C ASP A 78 -12.07 4.08 -8.81
N CYS A 79 -11.58 3.67 -9.98
CA CYS A 79 -10.33 4.09 -10.57
C CYS A 79 -10.55 5.23 -11.59
N GLY A 80 -9.49 6.01 -11.80
CA GLY A 80 -9.45 7.10 -12.76
C GLY A 80 -9.47 6.61 -14.20
N VAL A 81 -9.59 7.56 -15.12
CA VAL A 81 -9.65 7.27 -16.56
C VAL A 81 -8.37 6.55 -17.00
N ASN A 82 -8.52 5.45 -17.73
CA ASN A 82 -7.45 4.52 -18.15
C ASN A 82 -6.81 3.67 -17.04
N SER A 83 -7.43 3.58 -15.86
CA SER A 83 -7.01 2.62 -14.83
C SER A 83 -8.06 1.53 -14.61
N HIS A 84 -7.59 0.36 -14.18
CA HIS A 84 -8.41 -0.82 -13.87
C HIS A 84 -8.23 -1.24 -12.42
N CYS A 85 -9.27 -1.85 -11.86
CA CYS A 85 -9.22 -2.38 -10.51
C CYS A 85 -8.63 -3.80 -10.49
N MET A 86 -7.32 -3.88 -10.24
CA MET A 86 -6.57 -5.13 -10.24
C MET A 86 -6.77 -5.90 -8.94
N LYS A 87 -7.49 -7.03 -8.99
CA LYS A 87 -7.76 -7.89 -7.83
C LYS A 87 -6.87 -9.13 -7.83
N SER A 88 -6.43 -9.53 -6.63
CA SER A 88 -5.86 -10.85 -6.42
C SER A 88 -6.95 -11.93 -6.40
N GLY A 89 -6.60 -13.16 -6.78
CA GLY A 89 -7.55 -14.27 -6.83
C GLY A 89 -8.24 -14.50 -5.47
N GLY A 90 -9.57 -14.46 -5.46
CA GLY A 90 -10.38 -14.63 -4.25
C GLY A 90 -10.60 -13.36 -3.41
N SER A 91 -10.00 -12.22 -3.78
CA SER A 91 -10.23 -10.93 -3.11
C SER A 91 -11.40 -10.16 -3.74
N ILE A 92 -12.17 -9.46 -2.90
CA ILE A 92 -13.18 -8.49 -3.34
C ILE A 92 -12.61 -7.09 -3.54
N TYR A 93 -11.45 -6.80 -2.94
CA TYR A 93 -10.73 -5.54 -3.08
C TYR A 93 -9.47 -5.73 -3.94
N GLY A 94 -9.06 -4.65 -4.60
CA GLY A 94 -7.89 -4.58 -5.45
C GLY A 94 -7.22 -3.23 -5.36
N THR A 95 -6.35 -2.97 -6.34
CA THR A 95 -5.57 -1.73 -6.46
C THR A 95 -5.76 -1.13 -7.84
N CYS A 96 -5.99 0.18 -7.92
CA CYS A 96 -6.09 0.88 -9.20
C CYS A 96 -4.73 0.93 -9.92
N MET A 97 -4.71 0.48 -11.18
CA MET A 97 -3.54 0.47 -12.07
C MET A 97 -3.92 1.02 -13.44
#